data_AF-A0A7G2C6D6-F1
#
_entry.id   AF-A0A7G2C6D6-F1
#
_cell.length_a   1.000
_cell.length_b   1.000
_cell.length_c   1.000
_cell.angle_alpha   90.00
_cell.angle_beta   90.00
_cell.angle_gamma   90.00
#
_symmetry.space_group_name_H-M   'P 1'
#
loop_
_entity.id
_entity.type
_entity.pdbx_description
1 polymer ?
#
loop_
_entity_poly.entity_id
_entity_poly.type
_entity_poly.pdbx_seq_one_letter_code
_entity_poly.pdbx_strand_id
1 'polypeptide(L)'
;MGFDYRKLSVTAVVLCMMGVESRTFDLIANVGLDQSFGFPGAYGECTSIQSGANGYGRKGCETPSITTALLMNDAVNHDYLFILGGWQRKECTLQDSNIAFSYLSSMFATVTTTRSFPLPNVLPALGAADSVPDGYFDPSATTQSVLQGEVGYLQNMVLTGDEASRMGTCGYYSRQPTTDLRMIVLYTLVWSTTVQPPAGLRRPVRTARLAADGARRRPCLRSAGDHHRSPPAHRQRLRRDRCHPED
;
A
#
# COMPACT_ATOMS: atom_id res chain seq x y z
N MET A 1 -22.52 -6.52 21.36
CA MET A 1 -22.66 -5.65 20.18
C MET A 1 -21.86 -4.39 20.45
N GLY A 2 -21.03 -3.98 19.49
CA GLY A 2 -20.14 -2.83 19.61
C GLY A 2 -19.06 -2.94 18.53
N PHE A 3 -19.38 -2.48 17.32
CA PHE A 3 -18.35 -2.13 16.37
C PHE A 3 -17.86 -0.74 16.80
N ASP A 4 -16.62 -0.64 17.30
CA ASP A 4 -16.01 0.66 17.63
C ASP A 4 -15.47 1.27 16.34
N TYR A 5 -16.38 1.72 15.46
CA TYR A 5 -16.02 2.64 14.38
C TYR A 5 -15.82 4.01 14.99
N ARG A 6 -14.60 4.30 15.44
CA ARG A 6 -14.23 5.68 15.76
C ARG A 6 -14.10 6.45 14.45
N LYS A 7 -15.21 7.05 14.00
CA LYS A 7 -15.14 8.21 13.11
C LYS A 7 -14.41 9.30 13.89
N LEU A 8 -13.09 9.38 13.72
CA LEU A 8 -12.32 10.49 14.23
C LEU A 8 -12.49 11.64 13.23
N SER A 9 -13.62 12.34 13.32
CA SER A 9 -13.80 13.57 12.57
C SER A 9 -12.97 14.65 13.30
N VAL A 10 -11.76 14.89 12.80
CA VAL A 10 -10.92 15.97 13.31
C VAL A 10 -11.36 17.25 12.62
N THR A 11 -12.27 17.99 13.24
CA THR A 11 -12.62 19.34 12.80
C THR A 11 -11.56 20.32 13.32
N ALA A 12 -10.57 20.65 12.49
CA ALA A 12 -9.65 21.73 12.78
C ALA A 12 -10.33 23.07 12.45
N VAL A 13 -10.86 23.76 13.46
CA VAL A 13 -11.39 25.12 13.30
C VAL A 13 -10.24 26.12 13.44
N VAL A 14 -9.69 26.57 12.30
CA VAL A 14 -8.73 27.67 12.27
C VAL A 14 -9.51 28.98 12.23
N LEU A 15 -9.68 29.62 13.39
CA LEU A 15 -10.31 30.93 13.52
C LEU A 15 -9.33 32.04 13.08
N CYS A 16 -9.34 32.39 11.80
CA CYS A 16 -8.78 33.65 11.29
C CYS A 16 -9.92 34.60 10.97
N MET A 17 -9.93 35.81 11.56
CA MET A 17 -11.02 36.79 11.49
C MET A 17 -11.23 37.46 10.11
N MET A 18 -10.87 36.81 9.00
CA MET A 18 -11.23 37.23 7.65
C MET A 18 -11.52 35.98 6.82
N GLY A 19 -12.80 35.71 6.55
CA GLY A 19 -13.28 34.62 5.69
C GLY A 19 -12.71 33.24 6.01
N VAL A 20 -13.29 32.53 6.98
CA VAL A 20 -12.85 31.16 7.31
C VAL A 20 -13.37 30.20 6.25
N GLU A 21 -12.52 29.78 5.31
CA GLU A 21 -12.78 28.57 4.55
C GLU A 21 -12.53 27.36 5.45
N SER A 22 -13.62 26.75 5.93
CA SER A 22 -13.54 25.47 6.64
C SER A 22 -13.23 24.36 5.64
N ARG A 23 -12.28 23.48 5.97
CA ARG A 23 -11.96 22.29 5.20
C ARG A 23 -12.27 21.04 6.00
N THR A 24 -12.79 20.03 5.33
CA THR A 24 -13.17 18.75 5.92
C THR A 24 -12.20 17.66 5.50
N PHE A 25 -11.82 16.82 6.47
CA PHE A 25 -10.89 15.73 6.25
C PHE A 25 -11.52 14.44 6.76
N ASP A 26 -11.56 13.43 5.90
CA ASP A 26 -11.92 12.08 6.29
C ASP A 26 -10.68 11.20 6.41
N LEU A 27 -10.74 10.29 7.36
CA LEU A 27 -9.69 9.33 7.64
C LEU A 27 -10.29 7.92 7.60
N ILE A 28 -9.84 7.12 6.63
CA ILE A 28 -10.16 5.70 6.53
C ILE A 28 -8.87 4.91 6.79
N ALA A 29 -8.92 3.87 7.60
CA ALA A 29 -7.75 3.04 7.88
C ALA A 29 -8.18 1.60 8.14
N ASN A 30 -7.29 0.65 7.89
CA ASN A 30 -7.51 -0.78 8.14
C ASN A 30 -8.82 -1.28 7.51
N VAL A 31 -9.00 -0.99 6.22
CA VAL A 31 -10.16 -1.43 5.44
C VAL A 31 -10.30 -2.95 5.49
N GLY A 32 -9.21 -3.68 5.27
CA GLY A 32 -9.18 -5.13 5.32
C GLY A 32 -10.11 -5.76 4.30
N LEU A 33 -10.04 -5.35 3.02
CA LEU A 33 -10.98 -5.85 2.01
C LEU A 33 -10.79 -7.36 1.79
N ASP A 34 -11.86 -8.11 2.03
CA ASP A 34 -12.00 -9.52 1.66
C ASP A 34 -13.12 -9.69 0.64
N GLN A 35 -12.74 -9.76 -0.63
CA GLN A 35 -13.70 -9.97 -1.73
C GLN A 35 -14.33 -11.36 -1.70
N SER A 36 -13.72 -12.30 -0.98
CA SER A 36 -14.23 -13.67 -0.83
C SER A 36 -15.12 -13.81 0.40
N PHE A 37 -15.38 -12.74 1.17
CA PHE A 37 -16.23 -12.80 2.36
C PHE A 37 -17.59 -13.46 2.07
N GLY A 38 -17.91 -14.49 2.85
CA GLY A 38 -19.12 -15.29 2.67
C GLY A 38 -18.96 -16.45 1.67
N PHE A 39 -17.78 -16.63 1.07
CA PHE A 39 -17.48 -17.66 0.07
C PHE A 39 -16.20 -18.43 0.39
N PRO A 40 -15.99 -19.62 -0.20
CA PRO A 40 -14.73 -20.34 -0.06
C PRO A 40 -13.54 -19.45 -0.46
N GLY A 41 -12.51 -19.40 0.39
CA GLY A 41 -11.33 -18.56 0.19
C GLY A 41 -11.31 -17.26 1.00
N ALA A 42 -12.40 -16.91 1.70
CA ALA A 42 -12.42 -15.83 2.68
C ALA A 42 -11.37 -16.03 3.79
N TYR A 43 -11.02 -14.94 4.48
CA TYR A 43 -10.17 -14.99 5.66
C TYR A 43 -10.86 -15.71 6.83
N GLY A 44 -10.12 -16.55 7.53
CA GLY A 44 -10.58 -17.22 8.76
C GLY A 44 -11.87 -18.04 8.59
N GLU A 45 -12.83 -17.85 9.49
CA GLU A 45 -14.11 -18.59 9.53
C GLU A 45 -15.19 -18.03 8.58
N CYS A 46 -14.81 -17.07 7.74
CA CYS A 46 -15.75 -16.22 7.01
C CYS A 46 -16.11 -16.79 5.63
N THR A 47 -15.97 -18.10 5.49
CA THR A 47 -15.93 -18.84 4.22
C THR A 47 -17.28 -19.37 3.74
N SER A 48 -18.37 -18.98 4.40
CA SER A 48 -19.71 -19.49 4.10
C SER A 48 -20.75 -18.37 4.07
N ILE A 49 -21.81 -18.60 3.31
CA ILE A 49 -22.91 -17.63 3.18
C ILE A 49 -23.58 -17.33 4.53
N GLN A 50 -23.48 -18.24 5.50
CA GLN A 50 -23.93 -18.03 6.88
C GLN A 50 -23.07 -16.98 7.60
N SER A 51 -21.75 -17.00 7.39
CA SER A 51 -20.85 -15.93 7.85
C SER A 51 -21.16 -14.60 7.17
N GLY A 52 -21.70 -14.64 5.95
CA GLY A 52 -22.17 -13.48 5.19
C GLY A 52 -23.65 -13.14 5.34
N ALA A 53 -24.38 -13.75 6.28
CA ALA A 53 -25.85 -13.65 6.32
C ALA A 53 -26.38 -12.22 6.52
N ASN A 54 -25.59 -11.33 7.12
CA ASN A 54 -25.92 -9.90 7.22
C ASN A 54 -25.28 -9.05 6.12
N GLY A 55 -24.40 -9.60 5.29
CA GLY A 55 -23.68 -8.91 4.21
C GLY A 55 -22.64 -7.88 4.66
N TYR A 56 -22.82 -7.24 5.82
CA TYR A 56 -22.04 -6.07 6.25
C TYR A 56 -20.80 -6.39 7.09
N GLY A 57 -20.58 -7.65 7.43
CA GLY A 57 -19.38 -8.09 8.15
C GLY A 57 -19.69 -8.84 9.43
N ARG A 58 -18.68 -9.51 9.95
CA ARG A 58 -18.76 -10.36 11.14
C ARG A 58 -17.48 -10.20 11.97
N LYS A 59 -17.61 -10.22 13.30
CA LYS A 59 -16.45 -10.14 14.20
C LYS A 59 -15.49 -11.30 13.93
N GLY A 60 -14.20 -10.99 13.82
CA GLY A 60 -13.15 -11.96 13.52
C GLY A 60 -12.92 -12.18 12.02
N CYS A 61 -13.69 -11.50 11.17
CA CYS A 61 -13.51 -11.48 9.72
C CYS A 61 -12.87 -10.17 9.25
N GLU A 62 -12.39 -10.22 8.02
CA GLU A 62 -12.03 -9.05 7.24
C GLU A 62 -13.30 -8.48 6.54
N THR A 63 -13.21 -7.27 6.01
CA THR A 63 -14.36 -6.46 5.58
C THR A 63 -14.90 -6.88 4.21
N PRO A 64 -16.21 -7.13 4.05
CA PRO A 64 -16.79 -7.45 2.76
C PRO A 64 -16.85 -6.24 1.82
N SER A 65 -16.83 -6.50 0.52
CA SER A 65 -16.89 -5.48 -0.53
C SER A 65 -18.06 -4.50 -0.38
N ILE A 66 -19.24 -4.95 0.05
CA ILE A 66 -20.42 -4.08 0.24
C ILE A 66 -20.20 -3.03 1.34
N THR A 67 -19.54 -3.40 2.44
CA THR A 67 -19.23 -2.45 3.53
C THR A 67 -18.18 -1.45 3.08
N THR A 68 -17.17 -1.91 2.34
CA THR A 68 -16.16 -1.02 1.76
C THR A 68 -16.79 -0.04 0.76
N ALA A 69 -17.69 -0.50 -0.10
CA ALA A 69 -18.39 0.38 -1.06
C ALA A 69 -19.25 1.44 -0.36
N LEU A 70 -19.98 1.07 0.71
CA LEU A 70 -20.75 2.02 1.51
C LEU A 70 -19.86 3.06 2.18
N LEU A 71 -18.72 2.63 2.73
CA LEU A 71 -17.74 3.52 3.35
C LEU A 71 -17.17 4.52 2.33
N MET A 72 -16.80 4.07 1.13
CA MET A 72 -16.27 4.96 0.10
C MET A 72 -17.31 5.93 -0.42
N ASN A 73 -18.58 5.50 -0.52
CA ASN A 73 -19.68 6.38 -0.93
C ASN A 73 -19.96 7.50 0.10
N ASP A 74 -19.80 7.24 1.39
CA ASP A 74 -19.90 8.27 2.45
C ASP A 74 -18.78 9.31 2.32
N ALA A 75 -17.58 8.87 1.94
CA ALA A 75 -16.39 9.71 1.84
C ALA A 75 -16.37 10.68 0.65
N VAL A 76 -17.28 10.54 -0.33
CA VAL A 76 -17.33 11.40 -1.54
C VAL A 76 -17.61 12.88 -1.21
N ASN A 77 -18.18 13.19 -0.04
CA ASN A 77 -18.67 14.53 0.29
C ASN A 77 -17.67 15.41 1.04
N HIS A 78 -16.40 15.00 1.18
CA HIS A 78 -15.39 15.73 1.95
C HIS A 78 -14.29 16.35 1.08
N ASP A 79 -13.65 17.42 1.58
CA ASP A 79 -12.62 18.15 0.82
C ASP A 79 -11.37 17.30 0.58
N TYR A 80 -10.99 16.47 1.56
CA TYR A 80 -9.86 15.55 1.48
C TYR A 80 -10.19 14.21 2.13
N LEU A 81 -9.69 13.13 1.51
CA LEU A 81 -9.79 11.79 2.04
C LEU A 81 -8.39 11.19 2.21
N PHE A 82 -8.00 10.92 3.46
CA PHE A 82 -6.84 10.11 3.76
C PHE A 82 -7.24 8.65 3.90
N ILE A 83 -6.51 7.76 3.22
CA ILE A 83 -6.72 6.32 3.39
C ILE A 83 -5.41 5.68 3.83
N LEU A 84 -5.32 5.34 5.11
CA LEU A 84 -4.09 5.07 5.83
C LEU A 84 -3.64 3.59 5.77
N GLY A 85 -3.85 2.94 4.63
CA GLY A 85 -3.44 1.55 4.42
C GLY A 85 -4.31 0.52 5.13
N GLY A 86 -3.83 -0.73 5.08
CA GLY A 86 -4.62 -1.91 5.40
C GLY A 86 -5.76 -2.07 4.39
N TRP A 87 -5.47 -1.90 3.11
CA TRP A 87 -6.38 -2.01 1.99
C TRP A 87 -6.91 -3.43 1.84
N GLN A 88 -6.01 -4.40 1.87
CA GLN A 88 -6.31 -5.81 1.64
C GLN A 88 -6.47 -6.57 2.96
N ARG A 89 -7.20 -7.69 2.90
CA ARG A 89 -7.27 -8.65 4.01
C ARG A 89 -5.89 -9.16 4.40
N LYS A 90 -5.77 -9.65 5.64
CA LYS A 90 -4.57 -10.33 6.11
C LYS A 90 -4.32 -11.65 5.40
N GLU A 91 -3.07 -12.09 5.45
CA GLU A 91 -2.60 -13.36 4.88
C GLU A 91 -2.91 -13.48 3.39
N CYS A 92 -2.79 -12.36 2.67
CA CYS A 92 -3.03 -12.29 1.24
C CYS A 92 -1.92 -12.97 0.44
N THR A 93 -2.32 -13.63 -0.65
CA THR A 93 -1.39 -13.93 -1.73
C THR A 93 -1.15 -12.68 -2.59
N LEU A 94 -0.09 -12.68 -3.41
CA LEU A 94 0.15 -11.58 -4.36
C LEU A 94 -1.01 -11.43 -5.35
N GLN A 95 -1.67 -12.53 -5.70
CA GLN A 95 -2.84 -12.50 -6.57
C GLN A 95 -4.04 -11.83 -5.87
N ASP A 96 -4.31 -12.18 -4.62
CA ASP A 96 -5.39 -11.56 -3.83
C ASP A 96 -5.15 -10.06 -3.65
N SER A 97 -3.89 -9.68 -3.38
CA SER A 97 -3.46 -8.29 -3.27
C SER A 97 -3.77 -7.49 -4.54
N ASN A 98 -3.35 -8.00 -5.71
CA ASN A 98 -3.63 -7.37 -6.99
C ASN A 98 -5.14 -7.16 -7.23
N ILE A 99 -5.95 -8.16 -6.87
CA ILE A 99 -7.42 -8.10 -6.99
C ILE A 99 -7.98 -7.04 -6.03
N ALA A 100 -7.50 -6.98 -4.78
CA ALA A 100 -7.92 -5.99 -3.79
C ALA A 100 -7.58 -4.57 -4.23
N PHE A 101 -6.32 -4.32 -4.61
CA PHE A 101 -5.87 -3.02 -5.11
C PHE A 101 -6.62 -2.59 -6.37
N SER A 102 -6.86 -3.50 -7.31
CA SER A 102 -7.65 -3.20 -8.51
C SER A 102 -9.10 -2.85 -8.18
N TYR A 103 -9.76 -3.55 -7.26
CA TYR A 103 -11.13 -3.22 -6.86
C TYR A 103 -11.21 -1.87 -6.15
N LEU A 104 -10.36 -1.65 -5.14
CA LEU A 104 -10.28 -0.40 -4.40
C LEU A 104 -9.94 0.77 -5.34
N SER A 105 -9.13 0.51 -6.35
CA SER A 105 -8.78 1.53 -7.36
C SER A 105 -9.97 2.11 -8.09
N SER A 106 -10.92 1.24 -8.47
CA SER A 106 -12.13 1.67 -9.14
C SER A 106 -13.03 2.52 -8.25
N MET A 107 -12.97 2.33 -6.93
CA MET A 107 -13.73 3.10 -5.96
C MET A 107 -13.08 4.46 -5.65
N PHE A 108 -11.75 4.60 -5.64
CA PHE A 108 -11.16 5.94 -5.43
C PHE A 108 -11.38 6.85 -6.62
N ALA A 109 -11.39 6.30 -7.84
CA ALA A 109 -11.69 7.08 -9.03
C ALA A 109 -13.07 7.78 -8.97
N THR A 110 -14.01 7.31 -8.13
CA THR A 110 -15.31 7.97 -7.95
C THR A 110 -15.30 9.04 -6.85
N VAL A 111 -14.33 9.00 -5.93
CA VAL A 111 -14.17 9.96 -4.83
C VAL A 111 -13.33 11.19 -5.24
N THR A 112 -12.54 11.08 -6.32
CA THR A 112 -11.46 12.01 -6.67
C THR A 112 -11.87 13.36 -7.26
N THR A 113 -13.16 13.65 -7.45
CA THR A 113 -13.59 14.82 -8.24
C THR A 113 -14.58 15.72 -7.49
N THR A 114 -14.05 16.67 -6.72
CA THR A 114 -14.79 17.88 -6.36
C THR A 114 -14.28 19.04 -7.21
N ARG A 115 -15.15 20.00 -7.55
CA ARG A 115 -14.82 21.13 -8.44
C ARG A 115 -13.76 22.09 -7.87
N SER A 116 -13.38 21.92 -6.60
CA SER A 116 -12.61 22.90 -5.83
C SER A 116 -11.10 22.72 -5.92
N PHE A 117 -10.59 21.59 -6.42
CA PHE A 117 -9.15 21.29 -6.40
C PHE A 117 -8.63 20.77 -7.75
N PRO A 118 -7.45 21.24 -8.21
CA PRO A 118 -6.83 20.77 -9.44
C PRO A 118 -6.11 19.41 -9.30
N LEU A 119 -6.03 18.86 -8.08
CA LEU A 119 -5.39 17.60 -7.75
C LEU A 119 -6.41 16.62 -7.14
N PRO A 120 -6.18 15.30 -7.24
CA PRO A 120 -6.98 14.32 -6.52
C PRO A 120 -7.04 14.67 -5.02
N ASN A 121 -8.25 14.69 -4.46
CA ASN A 121 -8.48 14.91 -3.02
C ASN A 121 -8.20 13.66 -2.16
N VAL A 122 -7.84 12.54 -2.78
CA VAL A 122 -7.53 11.29 -2.08
C VAL A 122 -6.02 11.14 -1.87
N LEU A 123 -5.62 10.89 -0.62
CA LEU A 123 -4.25 10.70 -0.16
C LEU A 123 -4.07 9.27 0.36
N PRO A 124 -3.69 8.30 -0.51
CA PRO A 124 -3.44 6.94 -0.06
C PRO A 124 -2.11 6.83 0.67
N ALA A 125 -2.09 6.06 1.75
CA ALA A 125 -0.90 5.50 2.36
C ALA A 125 -0.91 3.98 2.22
N LEU A 126 0.25 3.36 2.39
CA LEU A 126 0.37 1.91 2.53
C LEU A 126 0.58 1.58 4.01
N GLY A 127 -0.01 0.49 4.46
CA GLY A 127 0.08 -0.07 5.80
C GLY A 127 0.76 -1.42 5.79
N ALA A 128 0.95 -2.02 6.97
CA ALA A 128 1.66 -3.29 7.09
C ALA A 128 0.95 -4.43 6.32
N ALA A 129 -0.38 -4.53 6.39
CA ALA A 129 -1.13 -5.59 5.70
C ALA A 129 -1.09 -5.46 4.17
N ASP A 130 -0.58 -4.35 3.65
CA ASP A 130 -0.57 -4.09 2.21
C ASP A 130 0.63 -4.69 1.50
N SER A 131 1.70 -4.98 2.24
CA SER A 131 2.82 -5.75 1.72
C SER A 131 2.46 -7.22 1.59
N VAL A 132 3.10 -7.92 0.65
CA VAL A 132 3.01 -9.38 0.54
C VAL A 132 4.40 -10.01 0.66
N PRO A 133 4.69 -10.81 1.71
CA PRO A 133 3.83 -11.14 2.85
C PRO A 133 3.49 -9.93 3.73
N ASP A 134 2.44 -10.05 4.55
CA ASP A 134 1.99 -9.01 5.47
C ASP A 134 3.12 -8.55 6.40
N GLY A 135 3.26 -7.23 6.51
CA GLY A 135 4.28 -6.58 7.31
C GLY A 135 5.66 -7.10 6.96
N TYR A 136 6.01 -7.19 5.69
CA TYR A 136 7.35 -7.56 5.25
C TYR A 136 7.90 -6.51 4.30
N PHE A 137 9.09 -6.02 4.63
CA PHE A 137 9.86 -5.15 3.77
C PHE A 137 11.32 -5.58 3.82
N ASP A 138 11.93 -5.76 2.64
CA ASP A 138 13.34 -6.10 2.53
C ASP A 138 14.15 -4.86 2.13
N PRO A 139 14.79 -4.15 3.07
CA PRO A 139 15.60 -2.98 2.75
C PRO A 139 16.85 -3.35 1.93
N SER A 140 17.23 -4.63 1.87
CA SER A 140 18.39 -5.10 1.11
C SER A 140 18.07 -5.48 -0.34
N ALA A 141 16.78 -5.56 -0.69
CA ALA A 141 16.37 -5.91 -2.04
C ALA A 141 16.78 -4.81 -3.03
N THR A 142 17.50 -5.20 -4.09
CA THR A 142 17.94 -4.30 -5.17
C THR A 142 16.76 -3.67 -5.91
N THR A 143 15.63 -4.38 -5.96
CA THR A 143 14.38 -3.94 -6.58
C THR A 143 13.25 -4.11 -5.58
N GLN A 144 12.56 -3.02 -5.26
CA GLN A 144 11.38 -3.03 -4.39
C GLN A 144 10.12 -3.37 -5.21
N SER A 145 10.12 -4.49 -5.93
CA SER A 145 9.11 -4.78 -6.98
C SER A 145 7.68 -4.88 -6.45
N VAL A 146 7.50 -5.36 -5.21
CA VAL A 146 6.19 -5.46 -4.57
C VAL A 146 5.65 -4.06 -4.26
N LEU A 147 6.43 -3.24 -3.55
CA LEU A 147 6.10 -1.83 -3.30
C LEU A 147 5.88 -1.05 -4.61
N GLN A 148 6.70 -1.27 -5.63
CA GLN A 148 6.52 -0.64 -6.93
C GLN A 148 5.22 -1.07 -7.62
N GLY A 149 4.79 -2.32 -7.44
CA GLY A 149 3.51 -2.81 -7.91
C GLY A 149 2.34 -2.11 -7.22
N GLU A 150 2.34 -2.09 -5.89
CA GLU A 150 1.33 -1.42 -5.05
C GLU A 150 1.23 0.09 -5.39
N VAL A 151 2.38 0.75 -5.47
CA VAL A 151 2.47 2.17 -5.87
C VAL A 151 2.01 2.38 -7.31
N GLY A 152 2.30 1.44 -8.22
CA GLY A 152 1.82 1.47 -9.60
C GLY A 152 0.29 1.44 -9.70
N TYR A 153 -0.38 0.68 -8.83
CA TYR A 153 -1.84 0.77 -8.71
C TYR A 153 -2.25 2.18 -8.27
N LEU A 154 -1.65 2.72 -7.19
CA LEU A 154 -2.00 4.04 -6.66
C LEU A 154 -1.75 5.18 -7.67
N GLN A 155 -0.70 5.09 -8.48
CA GLN A 155 -0.39 6.02 -9.56
C GLN A 155 -1.47 6.08 -10.63
N ASN A 156 -2.05 4.94 -10.98
CA ASN A 156 -3.11 4.88 -11.98
C ASN A 156 -4.43 5.52 -11.51
N MET A 157 -4.52 5.94 -10.24
CA MET A 157 -5.76 6.47 -9.65
C MET A 157 -5.62 7.88 -9.10
N VAL A 158 -4.66 8.08 -8.20
CA VAL A 158 -4.67 9.17 -7.21
C VAL A 158 -3.29 9.79 -6.97
N LEU A 159 -2.20 9.10 -7.30
CA LEU A 159 -0.85 9.66 -7.21
C LEU A 159 -0.43 10.22 -8.56
N THR A 160 0.24 11.36 -8.54
CA THR A 160 1.00 11.84 -9.71
C THR A 160 2.20 10.93 -9.97
N GLY A 161 2.81 11.03 -11.16
CA GLY A 161 4.03 10.28 -11.47
C GLY A 161 5.18 10.58 -10.50
N ASP A 162 5.31 11.83 -10.05
CA ASP A 162 6.34 12.23 -9.09
C ASP A 162 6.07 11.70 -7.69
N GLU A 163 4.80 11.74 -7.24
CA GLU A 163 4.40 11.17 -5.96
C GLU A 163 4.62 9.66 -5.93
N ALA A 164 4.23 8.95 -6.99
CA ALA A 164 4.46 7.52 -7.14
C ALA A 164 5.96 7.19 -7.15
N SER A 165 6.77 7.93 -7.91
CA SER A 165 8.22 7.76 -7.95
C SER A 165 8.86 7.94 -6.57
N ARG A 166 8.47 8.99 -5.83
CA ARG A 166 8.97 9.24 -4.46
C ARG A 166 8.51 8.16 -3.49
N MET A 167 7.25 7.74 -3.54
CA MET A 167 6.73 6.67 -2.68
C MET A 167 7.46 5.35 -2.93
N GLY A 168 7.61 4.95 -4.20
CA GLY A 168 8.27 3.69 -4.57
C GLY A 168 9.77 3.65 -4.29
N THR A 169 10.42 4.81 -4.18
CA THR A 169 11.87 4.91 -3.93
C THR A 169 12.20 5.18 -2.46
N CYS A 170 11.50 6.13 -1.84
CA CYS A 170 11.81 6.64 -0.51
C CYS A 170 10.77 6.25 0.55
N GLY A 171 9.68 5.58 0.18
CA GLY A 171 8.59 5.24 1.10
C GLY A 171 7.75 6.44 1.53
N TYR A 172 7.85 7.60 0.88
CA TYR A 172 7.00 8.75 1.18
C TYR A 172 6.69 9.57 -0.07
N TYR A 173 5.65 10.40 0.03
CA TYR A 173 5.44 11.53 -0.87
C TYR A 173 4.85 12.71 -0.11
N SER A 174 4.84 13.88 -0.74
CA SER A 174 4.19 15.07 -0.22
C SER A 174 3.33 15.71 -1.29
N ARG A 175 2.18 16.25 -0.88
CA ARG A 175 1.25 17.00 -1.72
C ARG A 175 1.00 18.36 -1.10
N GLN A 176 0.95 19.40 -1.92
CA GLN A 176 0.65 20.76 -1.47
C GLN A 176 -0.58 21.28 -2.22
N PRO A 177 -1.80 20.95 -1.77
CA PRO A 177 -3.03 21.34 -2.47
C PRO A 177 -3.35 22.83 -2.37
N THR A 178 -2.79 23.56 -1.42
CA THR A 178 -2.89 25.02 -1.30
C THR A 178 -1.53 25.63 -0.93
N THR A 179 -1.38 26.95 -0.96
CA THR A 179 -0.12 27.62 -0.55
C THR A 179 0.26 27.34 0.90
N ASP A 180 -0.74 27.10 1.76
CA ASP A 180 -0.55 27.07 3.22
C ASP A 180 -0.69 25.66 3.80
N LEU A 181 -1.07 24.67 2.98
CA LEU A 181 -1.28 23.29 3.41
C LEU A 181 -0.35 22.35 2.65
N ARG A 182 0.56 21.71 3.38
CA ARG A 182 1.39 20.60 2.89
C ARG A 182 1.03 19.33 3.64
N MET A 183 0.71 18.29 2.90
CA MET A 183 0.40 16.96 3.39
C MET A 183 1.58 16.04 3.09
N ILE A 184 2.03 15.27 4.07
CA ILE A 184 3.13 14.32 3.91
C ILE A 184 2.59 12.94 4.26
N VAL A 185 2.73 12.00 3.34
CA VAL A 185 2.28 10.62 3.51
C VAL A 185 3.48 9.71 3.59
N LEU A 186 3.51 8.90 4.65
CA LEU A 186 4.63 8.03 5.00
C LEU A 186 4.19 6.57 4.92
N TYR A 187 4.94 5.73 4.21
CA TYR A 187 4.84 4.28 4.28
C TYR A 187 5.71 3.75 5.41
N THR A 188 5.16 3.71 6.63
CA THR A 188 5.93 3.52 7.86
C THR A 188 6.70 2.20 7.93
N LEU A 189 6.32 1.20 7.12
CA LEU A 189 6.99 -0.10 7.08
C LEU A 189 8.45 0.01 6.64
N VAL A 190 8.78 0.93 5.73
CA VAL A 190 10.14 1.13 5.21
C VAL A 190 11.11 1.58 6.31
N TRP A 191 10.60 2.25 7.35
CA TRP A 191 11.40 2.69 8.50
C TRP A 191 11.22 1.81 9.74
N SER A 192 10.49 0.71 9.62
CA SER A 192 10.32 -0.21 10.74
C SER A 192 11.56 -1.06 10.93
N THR A 193 12.26 -0.88 12.05
CA THR A 193 13.49 -1.61 12.39
C THR A 193 13.24 -2.98 13.03
N THR A 194 11.98 -3.31 13.32
CA THR A 194 11.56 -4.51 14.07
C THR A 194 10.85 -5.54 13.20
N VAL A 195 10.63 -5.22 11.92
CA VAL A 195 9.85 -6.03 11.00
C VAL A 195 10.78 -6.95 10.21
N GLN A 196 10.99 -8.14 10.75
CA GLN A 196 11.50 -9.31 10.02
C GLN A 196 10.37 -10.34 9.96
N PRO A 197 10.27 -11.19 8.91
CA PRO A 197 9.34 -12.30 8.99
C PRO A 197 9.74 -13.13 10.22
N PRO A 198 8.80 -13.50 11.11
CA PRO A 198 9.09 -14.41 12.20
C PRO A 198 9.86 -15.61 11.64
N ALA A 199 10.91 -16.04 12.34
CA ALA A 199 11.61 -17.28 12.05
C ALA A 199 10.63 -18.45 12.17
N GLY A 200 9.89 -18.73 11.09
CA GLY A 200 8.69 -19.56 11.12
C GLY A 200 7.83 -19.46 9.86
N LEU A 201 7.86 -18.33 9.12
CA LEU A 201 7.29 -18.26 7.78
C LEU A 201 8.16 -19.07 6.81
N ARG A 202 7.81 -20.36 6.69
CA ARG A 202 8.37 -21.28 5.72
C ARG A 202 8.33 -20.63 4.33
N ARG A 203 9.49 -20.68 3.67
CA ARG A 203 9.76 -20.28 2.28
C ARG A 203 8.54 -20.40 1.35
N PRO A 204 8.35 -19.50 0.39
CA PRO A 204 7.40 -19.74 -0.69
C PRO A 204 7.70 -21.09 -1.32
N VAL A 205 6.64 -21.91 -1.43
CA VAL A 205 6.71 -23.26 -1.98
C VAL A 205 7.34 -23.18 -3.36
N ARG A 206 8.51 -23.80 -3.48
CA ARG A 206 9.15 -24.12 -4.75
C ARG A 206 8.34 -25.27 -5.39
N THR A 207 7.25 -24.97 -6.07
CA THR A 207 6.64 -25.92 -7.03
C THR A 207 7.03 -25.53 -8.43
N ALA A 208 8.28 -25.89 -8.77
CA ALA A 208 8.69 -26.09 -10.14
C ALA A 208 9.38 -27.45 -10.23
N ARG A 209 8.61 -28.48 -10.61
CA ARG A 209 9.00 -29.54 -11.56
C ARG A 209 7.92 -30.62 -11.63
N LEU A 210 7.28 -30.72 -12.80
CA LEU A 210 7.39 -31.88 -13.69
C LEU A 210 6.50 -31.67 -14.92
N ALA A 211 7.12 -31.36 -16.06
CA ALA A 211 6.78 -31.92 -17.38
C ALA A 211 7.76 -31.42 -18.46
N ALA A 212 8.25 -32.34 -19.28
CA ALA A 212 9.00 -32.18 -20.54
C ALA A 212 10.39 -31.52 -20.43
N ASP A 213 11.51 -32.24 -20.30
CA ASP A 213 12.12 -33.20 -21.23
C ASP A 213 12.55 -32.59 -22.58
N GLY A 214 13.86 -32.67 -22.86
CA GLY A 214 14.43 -32.56 -24.21
C GLY A 214 15.01 -31.21 -24.68
N ALA A 215 16.31 -30.99 -24.45
CA ALA A 215 17.32 -30.45 -25.41
C ALA A 215 18.50 -29.82 -24.64
N ARG A 216 19.60 -30.55 -24.44
CA ARG A 216 20.81 -30.53 -25.28
C ARG A 216 21.51 -29.16 -25.43
N ARG A 217 22.73 -29.13 -24.87
CA ARG A 217 24.00 -28.54 -25.37
C ARG A 217 24.45 -27.16 -24.84
N ARG A 218 25.42 -27.31 -23.92
CA ARG A 218 26.81 -26.78 -23.91
C ARG A 218 27.12 -25.39 -23.30
N PRO A 219 28.30 -25.28 -22.66
CA PRO A 219 28.69 -24.17 -21.80
C PRO A 219 29.60 -23.18 -22.55
N CYS A 220 29.62 -21.91 -22.11
CA CYS A 220 30.71 -21.00 -22.43
C CYS A 220 31.57 -20.74 -21.19
N LEU A 221 32.85 -20.97 -21.43
CA LEU A 221 34.00 -21.00 -20.56
C LEU A 221 34.27 -19.66 -19.84
N ARG A 222 34.88 -19.81 -18.65
CA ARG A 222 35.84 -18.86 -18.07
C ARG A 222 37.11 -18.81 -18.93
N SER A 223 37.74 -17.64 -19.02
CA SER A 223 39.20 -17.55 -18.99
C SER A 223 39.64 -16.36 -18.15
N ALA A 224 40.67 -16.61 -17.36
CA ALA A 224 41.31 -15.71 -16.42
C ALA A 224 42.42 -14.89 -17.09
N GLY A 225 42.83 -13.80 -16.44
CA GLY A 225 44.05 -13.06 -16.76
C GLY A 225 44.36 -12.05 -15.65
N ASP A 226 45.35 -12.40 -14.82
CA ASP A 226 45.86 -11.67 -13.66
C ASP A 226 46.51 -10.32 -14.00
N HIS A 227 46.41 -9.34 -13.08
CA HIS A 227 47.55 -8.53 -12.62
C HIS A 227 47.26 -7.79 -11.29
N HIS A 228 47.86 -8.33 -10.22
CA HIS A 228 48.63 -7.69 -9.15
C HIS A 228 48.31 -6.23 -8.70
N ARG A 229 47.76 -6.10 -7.47
CA ARG A 229 48.28 -5.35 -6.29
C ARG A 229 47.14 -5.07 -5.28
N SER A 230 47.47 -5.09 -3.99
CA SER A 230 46.61 -4.68 -2.86
C SER A 230 47.48 -3.97 -1.82
N PRO A 231 46.93 -3.31 -0.78
CA PRO A 231 45.91 -2.23 -0.75
C PRO A 231 46.46 -1.03 0.10
N PRO A 232 45.70 -0.01 0.61
CA PRO A 232 44.65 -0.19 1.64
C PRO A 232 43.44 0.79 1.62
N ALA A 233 42.40 0.37 2.36
CA ALA A 233 41.44 1.13 3.18
C ALA A 233 40.50 2.22 2.61
N HIS A 234 39.24 2.10 3.07
CA HIS A 234 38.28 3.16 3.39
C HIS A 234 37.64 4.00 2.27
N ARG A 235 36.44 3.56 1.86
CA ARG A 235 35.14 4.27 1.89
C ARG A 235 34.27 3.72 0.76
N GLN A 236 33.42 2.75 1.09
CA GLN A 236 32.18 2.60 0.33
C GLN A 236 31.33 3.83 0.62
N ARG A 237 31.34 4.79 -0.31
CA ARG A 237 30.26 5.77 -0.43
C ARG A 237 29.00 4.96 -0.74
N LEU A 238 28.16 4.78 0.27
CA LEU A 238 26.73 4.58 0.05
C LEU A 238 26.29 5.66 -0.93
N ARG A 239 25.75 5.24 -2.08
CA ARG A 239 25.00 6.16 -2.95
C ARG A 239 23.87 6.74 -2.10
N ARG A 240 24.05 8.00 -1.67
CA ARG A 240 22.95 8.84 -1.21
C ARG A 240 22.13 9.20 -2.44
N ASP A 241 21.31 8.26 -2.89
CA ASP A 241 20.33 8.53 -3.92
C ASP A 241 19.17 9.30 -3.25
N ARG A 242 19.21 10.62 -3.43
CA ARG A 242 18.09 11.57 -3.58
C ARG A 242 16.78 11.33 -2.81
N CYS A 243 16.82 11.16 -1.49
CA CYS A 243 15.62 11.33 -0.65
C CYS A 243 15.62 12.65 0.13
N HIS A 244 16.14 13.74 -0.46
CA HIS A 244 15.96 15.07 0.12
C HIS A 244 14.61 15.64 -0.32
N PRO A 245 13.77 16.12 0.61
CA PRO A 245 12.67 17.00 0.24
C PRO A 245 13.30 18.32 -0.25
N GLU A 246 13.24 18.58 -1.56
CA GLU A 246 13.40 19.95 -2.05
C GLU A 246 12.12 20.72 -1.72
N ASP A 247 12.33 21.96 -1.28
CA ASP A 247 11.39 22.87 -0.62
C ASP A 247 10.06 23.08 -1.35
#